data_AF-A0A1D8MSE2-F1
#
_entry.id   AF-A0A1D8MSE2-F1
#
_cell.length_a   1.000
_cell.length_b   1.000
_cell.length_c   1.000
_cell.angle_alpha   90.00
_cell.angle_beta   90.00
_cell.angle_gamma   90.00
#
_symmetry.space_group_name_H-M   'P 1'
#
loop_
_entity.id
_entity.type
_entity.pdbx_description
1 polymer ?
#
loop_
_entity_poly.entity_id
_entity_poly.type
_entity_poly.pdbx_seq_one_letter_code
_entity_poly.pdbx_strand_id
1 'polypeptide(L)'
;MEKVVGELKGLEGVKAVRRFSGSLRVELFSRPVSGSDVVEISGDLRRISQEVRSVLEDARKEGVMESWEWVVKPEKKYRDSSPVDGVSDRSVKGYDRGFYRISFRPARK
;
A
#
# COMPACT_ATOMS: atom_id res chain seq x y z
N MET A 1 10.09 16.74 -2.20
CA MET A 1 9.67 15.39 -2.67
C MET A 1 10.64 14.30 -2.25
N GLU A 2 11.96 14.50 -2.34
CA GLU A 2 12.92 13.49 -1.86
C GLU A 2 12.78 13.20 -0.37
N LYS A 3 12.55 14.23 0.46
CA LYS A 3 12.19 14.10 1.89
C LYS A 3 11.03 13.11 2.10
N VAL A 4 9.90 13.33 1.42
CA VAL A 4 8.70 12.46 1.46
C VAL A 4 9.04 11.02 1.09
N VAL A 5 9.83 10.80 0.04
CA VAL A 5 10.26 9.45 -0.36
C VAL A 5 11.13 8.80 0.72
N GLY A 6 12.01 9.56 1.37
CA GLY A 6 12.83 9.10 2.49
C GLY A 6 11.99 8.71 3.70
N GLU A 7 11.05 9.55 4.10
CA GLU A 7 10.13 9.29 5.21
C GLU A 7 9.27 8.05 4.96
N LEU A 8 8.69 7.92 3.77
CA LEU A 8 7.91 6.74 3.40
C LEU A 8 8.75 5.45 3.39
N LYS A 9 10.02 5.50 2.97
CA LYS A 9 10.93 4.34 3.03
C LYS A 9 11.29 3.94 4.46
N GLY A 10 11.21 4.86 5.41
CA GLY A 10 11.50 4.61 6.82
C GLY A 10 10.34 3.99 7.60
N LEU A 11 9.15 3.87 7.00
CA LEU A 11 7.98 3.30 7.67
C LEU A 11 8.10 1.78 7.81
N GLU A 12 7.68 1.28 8.97
CA GLU A 12 7.60 -0.17 9.22
C GLU A 12 6.62 -0.82 8.23
N GLY A 13 7.01 -1.95 7.64
CA GLY A 13 6.20 -2.64 6.63
C GLY A 13 6.34 -2.11 5.20
N VAL A 14 7.06 -1.00 4.97
CA VAL A 14 7.42 -0.53 3.62
C VAL A 14 8.74 -1.12 3.17
N LYS A 15 8.72 -1.83 2.04
CA LYS A 15 9.90 -2.45 1.42
C LYS A 15 10.66 -1.47 0.53
N ALA A 16 9.94 -0.70 -0.29
CA ALA A 16 10.55 0.23 -1.22
C ALA A 16 9.57 1.32 -1.64
N VAL A 17 10.09 2.48 -2.03
CA VAL A 17 9.31 3.56 -2.62
C VAL A 17 9.93 3.97 -3.94
N ARG A 18 9.16 3.91 -5.01
CA ARG A 18 9.56 4.33 -6.36
C ARG A 18 8.78 5.58 -6.76
N ARG A 19 9.49 6.57 -7.30
CA ARG A 19 8.90 7.80 -7.79
C ARG A 19 8.75 7.76 -9.30
N PHE A 20 7.59 8.18 -9.77
CA PHE A 20 7.26 8.41 -11.17
C PHE A 20 6.80 9.85 -11.35
N SER A 21 6.64 10.28 -12.61
CA SER A 21 6.04 11.59 -12.89
C SER A 21 4.63 11.65 -12.30
N GLY A 22 4.42 12.53 -11.32
CA GLY A 22 3.13 12.72 -10.64
C GLY A 22 2.64 11.56 -9.77
N SER A 23 3.45 10.52 -9.51
CA SER A 23 3.01 9.42 -8.62
C SER A 23 4.13 8.73 -7.86
N LEU A 24 3.78 8.09 -6.76
CA LEU A 24 4.63 7.22 -5.94
C LEU A 24 4.05 5.81 -5.92
N ARG A 25 4.92 4.80 -6.01
CA ARG A 25 4.59 3.41 -5.71
C ARG A 25 5.29 3.02 -4.42
N VAL A 26 4.50 2.71 -3.40
CA VAL A 26 4.98 2.25 -2.09
C VAL A 26 4.81 0.74 -2.04
N GLU A 27 5.89 0.00 -2.24
CA GLU A 27 5.93 -1.46 -2.15
C GLU A 27 6.04 -1.86 -0.69
N LEU A 28 5.17 -2.78 -0.25
CA LEU A 28 5.16 -3.30 1.11
C LEU A 28 6.00 -4.57 1.18
N PHE A 29 6.41 -4.94 2.39
CA PHE A 29 6.93 -6.28 2.63
C PHE A 29 5.79 -7.28 2.43
N SER A 30 5.85 -8.03 1.33
CA SER A 30 4.85 -9.04 1.01
C SER A 30 5.48 -10.24 0.35
N ARG A 31 4.88 -11.42 0.55
CA ARG A 31 5.26 -12.67 -0.11
C ARG A 31 4.10 -13.26 -0.89
N PRO A 32 4.34 -13.88 -2.06
CA PRO A 32 3.28 -14.58 -2.79
C PRO A 32 2.77 -15.77 -1.97
N VAL A 33 1.46 -16.04 -2.05
CA VAL A 33 0.86 -17.24 -1.48
C VAL A 33 0.91 -18.35 -2.53
N SER A 34 1.55 -19.48 -2.20
CA SER A 34 1.69 -20.61 -3.12
C SER A 34 0.34 -21.10 -3.64
N GLY A 35 0.23 -21.27 -4.97
CA GLY A 35 -1.01 -21.72 -5.62
C GLY A 35 -2.14 -20.68 -5.66
N SER A 36 -1.81 -19.38 -5.52
CA SER A 36 -2.76 -18.29 -5.60
C SER A 36 -2.14 -17.02 -6.22
N ASP A 37 -2.97 -16.17 -6.80
CA ASP A 37 -2.61 -14.83 -7.29
C ASP A 37 -2.58 -13.76 -6.19
N VAL A 38 -2.78 -14.14 -4.92
CA VAL A 38 -2.77 -13.21 -3.79
C VAL A 38 -1.39 -13.13 -3.13
N VAL A 39 -1.15 -12.02 -2.43
CA VAL A 39 0.04 -11.84 -1.61
C VAL A 39 -0.31 -11.73 -0.13
N GLU A 40 0.57 -12.21 0.73
CA GLU A 40 0.51 -11.96 2.16
C GLU A 40 1.38 -10.74 2.48
N ILE A 41 0.79 -9.72 3.11
CA ILE A 41 1.51 -8.50 3.53
C ILE A 41 1.98 -8.71 4.97
N SER A 42 3.26 -8.47 5.21
CA SER A 42 3.87 -8.50 6.54
C SER A 42 3.59 -7.18 7.26
N GLY A 43 2.92 -7.26 8.42
CA GLY A 43 2.57 -6.10 9.23
C GLY A 43 1.09 -5.72 9.17
N ASP A 44 0.69 -4.75 10.00
CA ASP A 44 -0.69 -4.27 10.05
C ASP A 44 -0.94 -3.21 8.97
N LEU A 45 -1.66 -3.60 7.91
CA LEU A 45 -2.01 -2.72 6.80
C LEU A 45 -2.77 -1.45 7.25
N ARG A 46 -3.57 -1.52 8.32
CA ARG A 46 -4.31 -0.36 8.84
C ARG A 46 -3.32 0.68 9.38
N ARG A 47 -2.34 0.22 10.15
CA ARG A 47 -1.27 1.07 10.70
C ARG A 47 -0.41 1.66 9.59
N ILE A 48 0.06 0.83 8.67
CA ILE A 48 0.85 1.27 7.51
C ILE A 48 0.08 2.33 6.69
N SER A 49 -1.22 2.11 6.43
CA SER A 49 -2.05 3.07 5.71
C SER A 49 -2.15 4.42 6.41
N GLN A 50 -2.24 4.42 7.75
CA GLN A 50 -2.33 5.63 8.55
C GLN A 50 -1.00 6.38 8.55
N GLU A 51 0.13 5.68 8.68
CA GLU A 51 1.45 6.28 8.67
C GLU A 51 1.78 6.91 7.30
N VAL A 52 1.52 6.19 6.21
CA VAL A 52 1.69 6.74 4.85
C VAL A 52 0.80 7.96 4.65
N ARG A 53 -0.46 7.92 5.12
CA ARG A 53 -1.36 9.08 5.08
C ARG A 53 -0.78 10.26 5.84
N SER A 54 -0.23 10.04 7.04
CA SER A 54 0.37 11.11 7.85
C SER A 54 1.48 11.81 7.08
N VAL A 55 2.44 11.04 6.53
CA VAL A 55 3.57 11.58 5.77
C VAL A 55 3.10 12.44 4.58
N LEU A 56 2.07 12.00 3.86
CA LEU A 56 1.52 12.75 2.72
C LEU A 56 0.75 14.01 3.15
N GLU A 57 -0.01 13.94 4.24
CA GLU A 57 -0.72 15.11 4.79
C GLU A 57 0.25 16.15 5.35
N ASP A 58 1.33 15.72 5.99
CA ASP A 58 2.36 16.63 6.49
C ASP A 58 3.11 17.28 5.32
N ALA A 59 3.46 16.51 4.28
CA ALA A 59 4.03 17.07 3.05
C ALA A 59 3.10 18.08 2.35
N ARG A 60 1.78 17.87 2.44
CA ARG A 60 0.78 18.84 1.94
C ARG A 60 0.78 20.13 2.76
N LYS A 61 0.78 20.02 4.10
CA LYS A 61 0.82 21.19 5.01
C LYS A 61 2.12 21.98 4.88
N GLU A 62 3.24 21.29 4.66
CA GLU A 62 4.55 21.90 4.42
C GLU A 62 4.69 22.52 3.02
N GLY A 63 3.66 22.47 2.16
CA GLY A 63 3.69 23.03 0.82
C GLY A 63 4.59 22.27 -0.17
N VAL A 64 4.94 21.01 0.11
CA VAL A 64 5.71 20.15 -0.81
C VAL A 64 4.82 19.65 -1.95
N MET A 65 3.53 19.45 -1.68
CA MET A 65 2.51 19.05 -2.65
C MET A 65 1.19 19.77 -2.36
N GLU A 66 0.40 20.06 -3.40
CA GLU A 66 -0.92 20.68 -3.25
C GLU A 66 -1.98 19.66 -2.81
N SER A 67 -1.92 18.47 -3.42
CA SER A 67 -2.86 17.39 -3.17
C SER A 67 -2.24 16.03 -3.47
N TRP A 68 -2.85 14.99 -2.92
CA TRP A 68 -2.53 13.61 -3.21
C TRP A 68 -3.79 12.74 -3.12
N GLU A 69 -3.75 11.59 -3.79
CA GLU A 69 -4.84 10.63 -3.82
C GLU A 69 -4.31 9.19 -3.88
N TRP A 70 -5.07 8.27 -3.30
CA TRP A 70 -4.83 6.85 -3.46
C TRP A 70 -5.41 6.36 -4.79
N VAL A 71 -4.54 5.94 -5.70
CA VAL A 71 -4.93 5.35 -6.99
C VAL A 71 -5.05 3.83 -6.87
N VAL A 72 -4.17 3.20 -6.08
CA VAL A 72 -4.21 1.77 -5.80
C VAL A 72 -3.96 1.57 -4.32
N LYS A 73 -4.78 0.71 -3.70
CA LYS A 73 -4.59 0.23 -2.34
C LYS A 73 -4.57 -1.31 -2.37
N PRO A 74 -3.83 -1.97 -1.47
CA PRO A 74 -4.02 -3.39 -1.22
C PRO A 74 -5.45 -3.67 -0.73
N GLU A 75 -6.19 -4.48 -1.49
CA GLU A 75 -7.54 -4.89 -1.15
C GLU A 75 -7.53 -6.36 -0.74
N LYS A 76 -8.28 -6.68 0.32
CA LYS A 76 -8.41 -8.06 0.77
C LYS A 76 -9.13 -8.86 -0.32
N LYS A 77 -8.49 -9.94 -0.77
CA LYS A 77 -9.10 -10.90 -1.69
C LYS A 77 -9.28 -12.21 -0.96
N TYR A 78 -10.54 -12.57 -0.73
CA TYR A 78 -10.88 -13.93 -0.32
C TYR A 78 -10.89 -14.80 -1.59
N ARG A 79 -10.35 -16.01 -1.51
CA ARG A 79 -10.52 -16.99 -2.59
C ARG A 79 -12.04 -17.19 -2.77
N ASP A 80 -12.51 -17.21 -4.01
CA ASP A 80 -13.87 -17.62 -4.33
C ASP A 80 -13.95 -19.13 -4.00
N SER A 81 -14.26 -19.44 -2.75
CA SER A 81 -14.55 -20.81 -2.34
C SER A 81 -16.04 -21.03 -2.58
N SER A 82 -16.38 -21.64 -3.71
CA SER A 82 -17.64 -22.39 -3.77
C SER A 82 -17.63 -23.37 -2.58
N PRO A 83 -18.69 -23.42 -1.76
CA PRO A 83 -18.72 -24.27 -0.59
C PRO A 83 -18.60 -25.72 -1.06
N VAL A 84 -17.51 -26.39 -0.68
CA VAL A 84 -17.42 -27.85 -0.75
C VAL A 84 -17.86 -28.36 0.61
N ASP A 85 -18.80 -29.29 0.60
CA ASP A 85 -19.49 -29.87 1.75
C ASP A 85 -18.57 -30.10 2.97
N GLY A 86 -18.95 -29.55 4.12
CA GLY A 86 -18.57 -30.08 5.44
C GLY A 86 -17.24 -29.66 6.07
N VAL A 87 -16.40 -28.81 5.48
CA VAL A 87 -15.15 -28.34 6.15
C VAL A 87 -14.95 -26.83 5.98
N SER A 88 -15.11 -26.08 7.07
CA SER A 88 -14.82 -24.64 7.13
C SER A 88 -13.32 -24.41 7.41
N ASP A 89 -12.45 -24.92 6.52
CA ASP A 89 -11.01 -24.67 6.63
C ASP A 89 -10.69 -23.33 5.96
N ARG A 90 -10.57 -22.33 6.82
CA ARG A 90 -10.28 -20.91 6.58
C ARG A 90 -9.47 -20.67 5.29
N SER A 91 -10.17 -20.33 4.20
CA SER A 91 -9.58 -19.90 2.93
C SER A 91 -8.46 -18.87 3.19
N VAL A 92 -7.28 -19.12 2.60
CA VAL A 92 -6.08 -18.29 2.80
C VAL A 92 -6.40 -16.83 2.48
N LYS A 93 -6.36 -15.97 3.50
CA LYS A 93 -6.64 -14.54 3.38
C LYS A 93 -5.40 -13.85 2.84
N GLY A 94 -5.51 -13.25 1.66
CA GLY A 94 -4.44 -12.46 1.06
C GLY A 94 -4.93 -11.13 0.52
N TYR A 95 -4.03 -10.41 -0.12
CA TYR A 95 -4.29 -9.15 -0.79
C TYR A 95 -4.09 -9.30 -2.29
N ASP A 96 -4.85 -8.54 -3.07
CA ASP A 96 -4.69 -8.50 -4.53
C ASP A 96 -3.28 -8.01 -4.92
N ARG A 97 -2.71 -7.08 -4.14
CA ARG A 97 -1.44 -6.40 -4.41
C ARG A 97 -0.71 -6.07 -3.11
N GLY A 98 0.62 -6.13 -3.15
CA GLY A 98 1.51 -5.77 -2.05
C GLY A 98 2.02 -4.33 -2.13
N PHE A 99 1.26 -3.40 -2.73
CA PHE A 99 1.73 -2.03 -2.91
C PHE A 99 0.59 -1.00 -2.92
N TYR A 100 0.91 0.24 -2.55
CA TYR A 100 0.08 1.40 -2.82
C TYR A 100 0.58 2.15 -4.05
N ARG A 101 -0.35 2.75 -4.81
CA ARG A 101 -0.04 3.78 -5.80
C ARG A 101 -0.70 5.07 -5.37
N ILE A 102 0.11 6.11 -5.22
CA ILE A 102 -0.32 7.45 -4.80
C ILE A 102 -0.07 8.38 -5.97
N SER A 103 -1.09 9.11 -6.41
CA SER A 103 -0.90 10.24 -7.31
C SER A 103 -0.77 11.51 -6.48
N PHE A 104 0.04 12.47 -6.94
CA PHE A 104 0.21 13.74 -6.25
C PHE A 104 0.35 14.90 -7.25
N ARG A 105 -0.12 16.08 -6.84
CA ARG A 105 0.14 17.34 -7.54
C ARG A 105 1.25 18.10 -6.80
N PRO A 106 2.41 18.34 -7.42
CA PRO A 106 3.45 19.14 -6.79
C PRO A 106 2.94 20.57 -6.62
N ALA A 107 3.31 21.22 -5.51
CA ALA A 107 2.95 22.60 -5.31
C ALA A 107 3.60 23.49 -6.37
N ARG A 108 2.79 24.34 -7.02
CA ARG A 108 3.32 25.42 -7.84
C ARG A 108 4.01 26.43 -6.91
N LYS A 109 5.35 26.46 -6.98
CA LYS A 109 6.14 27.55 -6.42
C LYS A 109 5.95 28.82 -7.23
#